data_AF-M6UT93-F1
#
_entry.id   AF-M6UT93-F1
#
_cell.length_a   1.000
_cell.length_b   1.000
_cell.length_c   1.000
_cell.angle_alpha   90.00
_cell.angle_beta   90.00
_cell.angle_gamma   90.00
#
_symmetry.space_group_name_H-M   'P 1'
#
loop_
_entity.id
_entity.type
_entity.pdbx_description
1 polymer ?
#
loop_
_entity_poly.entity_id
_entity_poly.type
_entity_poly.pdbx_seq_one_letter_code
_entity_poly.pdbx_strand_id
1 'polypeptide(L)'
;MIFEWESGSDKIGDFLGPELGRLVVRRTVFDTLFERFGGIQAEEVEMFQDPRLKPSQRKKRVWLPYVGPELVELKTEATLPLSHLTTLDVAYRCEECGLEIYNMSGIERKESRWDTKQLKLVPYVEPRVPGKGLFVELSKLESASPIFRVERYTQMILCTDEVKRFVEERGYTNVDFLNYGTIIT
;
A
#
# COMPACT_ATOMS: atom_id res chain seq x y z
N MET A 1 10.31 2.25 -14.79
CA MET A 1 8.85 1.98 -14.66
C MET A 1 8.16 3.32 -14.49
N ILE A 2 7.07 3.61 -15.22
CA ILE A 2 6.42 4.92 -15.26
C ILE A 2 5.15 4.86 -14.40
N PHE A 3 5.02 5.74 -13.42
CA PHE A 3 3.78 5.97 -12.69
C PHE A 3 2.98 7.06 -13.41
N GLU A 4 1.73 6.78 -13.77
CA GLU A 4 0.88 7.78 -14.41
C GLU A 4 0.06 8.55 -13.37
N TRP A 5 0.41 9.82 -13.17
CA TRP A 5 -0.39 10.71 -12.35
C TRP A 5 -1.61 11.18 -13.16
N GLU A 6 -2.78 10.59 -12.90
CA GLU A 6 -4.02 10.97 -13.60
C GLU A 6 -4.49 12.40 -13.23
N SER A 7 -5.28 13.01 -14.13
CA SER A 7 -5.85 14.33 -13.85
C SER A 7 -6.96 14.25 -12.80
N GLY A 8 -6.93 15.14 -11.80
CA GLY A 8 -7.94 15.18 -10.74
C GLY A 8 -7.41 15.78 -9.44
N SER A 9 -6.10 15.74 -9.23
CA SER A 9 -5.40 16.35 -8.11
C SER A 9 -4.04 16.89 -8.55
N ASP A 10 -3.63 18.03 -8.00
CA ASP A 10 -2.29 18.61 -8.05
C ASP A 10 -1.57 18.50 -6.70
N LYS A 11 -2.19 17.80 -5.73
CA LYS A 11 -1.66 17.64 -4.36
C LYS A 11 -0.93 16.31 -4.22
N ILE A 12 0.29 16.37 -3.67
CA ILE A 12 1.11 15.24 -3.28
C ILE A 12 0.88 14.95 -1.79
N GLY A 13 0.43 13.74 -1.45
CA GLY A 13 0.33 13.27 -0.07
C GLY A 13 1.68 12.90 0.55
N ASP A 14 1.66 12.45 1.80
CA ASP A 14 2.84 11.88 2.46
C ASP A 14 3.13 10.47 1.99
N PHE A 15 2.05 9.72 1.70
CA PHE A 15 2.06 8.42 1.05
C PHE A 15 1.40 8.51 -0.31
N LEU A 16 1.87 7.70 -1.24
CA LEU A 16 1.33 7.51 -2.57
C LEU A 16 1.37 5.99 -2.80
N GLY A 17 0.21 5.38 -3.04
CA GLY A 17 0.12 3.95 -3.36
C GLY A 17 0.10 3.76 -4.87
N PRO A 18 1.24 3.71 -5.56
CA PRO A 18 1.26 3.24 -6.94
C PRO A 18 0.76 1.80 -6.98
N GLU A 19 0.19 1.43 -8.12
CA GLU A 19 -0.35 0.09 -8.36
C GLU A 19 0.69 -1.01 -8.09
N LEU A 20 0.20 -2.23 -7.89
CA LEU A 20 1.02 -3.46 -7.80
C LEU A 20 1.97 -3.53 -6.60
N GLY A 21 1.54 -3.04 -5.44
CA GLY A 21 2.25 -3.24 -4.18
C GLY A 21 3.52 -2.43 -4.04
N ARG A 22 3.67 -1.37 -4.81
CA ARG A 22 4.71 -0.37 -4.64
C ARG A 22 4.18 0.72 -3.72
N LEU A 23 5.07 1.38 -2.98
CA LEU A 23 4.70 2.47 -2.08
C LEU A 23 5.71 3.59 -2.26
N VAL A 24 5.23 4.76 -2.68
CA VAL A 24 6.06 5.96 -2.78
C VAL A 24 5.70 6.86 -1.60
N VAL A 25 6.71 7.41 -0.94
CA VAL A 25 6.54 8.30 0.21
C VAL A 25 7.40 9.53 0.03
N ARG A 26 7.09 10.60 0.75
CA ARG A 26 8.04 11.71 0.87
C ARG A 26 9.32 11.23 1.57
N ARG A 27 10.47 11.77 1.16
CA ARG A 27 11.78 11.49 1.77
C ARG A 27 11.72 11.61 3.30
N THR A 28 11.17 12.71 3.80
CA THR A 28 11.08 12.97 5.25
C THR A 28 10.25 11.93 6.01
N VAL A 29 9.23 11.37 5.38
CA VAL A 29 8.40 10.28 5.94
C VAL A 29 9.20 8.98 5.95
N PHE A 30 9.90 8.68 4.86
CA PHE A 30 10.81 7.53 4.80
C PHE A 30 11.85 7.59 5.91
N ASP A 31 12.55 8.72 6.05
CA ASP A 31 13.62 8.88 7.04
C ASP A 31 13.09 8.65 8.46
N THR A 32 11.91 9.20 8.76
CA THR A 32 11.26 9.02 10.06
C THR A 32 10.87 7.55 10.33
N LEU A 33 10.38 6.84 9.31
CA LEU A 33 10.05 5.41 9.43
C LEU A 33 11.32 4.56 9.57
N PHE A 34 12.36 4.88 8.81
CA PHE A 34 13.64 4.18 8.82
C PHE A 34 14.34 4.34 10.17
N GLU A 35 14.42 5.55 10.70
CA GLU A 35 14.98 5.83 12.03
C GLU A 35 14.25 5.06 13.14
N ARG A 36 12.93 4.91 13.02
CA ARG A 36 12.12 4.23 14.04
C ARG A 36 12.17 2.71 13.93
N PHE A 37 12.02 2.16 12.73
CA PHE A 37 11.74 0.74 12.52
C PHE A 37 12.83 -0.02 11.78
N GLY A 38 13.71 0.69 11.05
CA GLY A 38 14.72 0.07 10.19
C GLY A 38 14.13 -0.88 9.15
N GLY A 39 14.99 -1.72 8.56
CA GLY A 39 14.57 -2.83 7.69
C GLY A 39 13.80 -2.42 6.41
N ILE A 40 13.89 -1.14 6.04
CA ILE A 40 13.33 -0.58 4.81
C ILE A 40 14.44 0.15 4.04
N GLN A 41 14.25 0.33 2.74
CA GLN A 41 15.18 0.98 1.83
C GLN A 41 14.45 2.03 1.00
N ALA A 42 15.17 3.08 0.62
CA ALA A 42 14.67 4.10 -0.28
C ALA A 42 15.29 3.93 -1.67
N GLU A 43 14.44 3.96 -2.69
CA GLU A 43 14.87 4.03 -4.08
C GLU A 43 14.40 5.34 -4.71
N GLU A 44 15.28 5.97 -5.49
CA GLU A 44 14.97 7.20 -6.20
C GLU A 44 13.83 6.98 -7.20
N VAL A 45 12.93 7.96 -7.29
CA VAL A 45 11.86 7.95 -8.27
C VAL A 45 12.09 9.03 -9.31
N GLU A 46 11.97 8.65 -10.58
CA GLU A 46 12.00 9.59 -11.70
C GLU A 46 10.56 9.93 -12.11
N MET A 47 10.29 11.22 -12.31
CA MET A 47 9.01 11.67 -12.83
C MET A 47 9.08 11.87 -14.34
N PHE A 48 8.09 11.33 -15.02
CA PHE A 48 7.93 11.46 -16.47
C PHE A 48 6.59 12.12 -16.79
N GLN A 49 6.57 12.97 -17.82
CA GLN A 49 5.34 13.57 -18.34
C GLN A 49 5.18 13.18 -19.80
N ASP A 50 4.00 12.67 -20.16
CA ASP A 50 3.65 12.44 -21.56
C ASP A 50 3.82 13.75 -22.36
N PRO A 51 4.70 13.78 -23.39
CA PRO A 51 4.93 14.96 -24.23
C PRO A 51 3.67 15.49 -24.92
N ARG A 52 2.62 14.67 -25.05
CA ARG A 52 1.33 15.06 -25.66
C ARG A 52 0.48 15.91 -24.72
N LEU A 53 0.75 15.88 -23.42
CA LEU A 53 0.00 16.65 -22.43
C LEU A 53 0.50 18.10 -22.38
N LYS A 54 -0.45 19.03 -22.48
CA LYS A 54 -0.19 20.48 -22.33
C LYS A 54 -0.74 20.98 -21.00
N PRO A 55 0.01 21.81 -20.26
CA PRO A 55 -0.48 22.45 -19.04
C PRO A 55 -1.83 23.11 -19.28
N SER A 56 -2.81 22.77 -18.44
CA SER A 56 -4.16 23.34 -18.49
C SER A 56 -4.60 23.73 -17.10
N GLN A 57 -5.05 24.97 -16.93
CA GLN A 57 -5.63 25.43 -15.66
C GLN A 57 -6.93 24.70 -15.29
N ARG A 58 -7.59 24.02 -16.24
CA ARG A 58 -8.85 23.30 -16.00
C ARG A 58 -8.64 21.91 -15.39
N LYS A 59 -7.46 21.30 -15.59
CA LYS A 59 -7.16 19.95 -15.10
C LYS A 59 -6.05 20.03 -14.05
N LYS A 60 -6.42 19.85 -12.78
CA LYS A 60 -5.46 19.72 -11.68
C LYS A 60 -4.60 18.49 -11.91
N ARG A 61 -3.29 18.69 -11.95
CA ARG A 61 -2.27 17.68 -12.21
C ARG A 61 -0.92 18.21 -11.71
N VAL A 62 -0.05 17.29 -11.30
CA VAL A 62 1.37 17.59 -11.05
C VAL A 62 2.10 17.71 -12.39
N TRP A 63 2.61 18.91 -12.71
CA TRP A 63 3.32 19.20 -13.96
C TRP A 63 4.84 19.15 -13.78
N LEU A 64 5.56 18.82 -14.84
CA LEU A 64 7.02 18.96 -14.90
C LEU A 64 7.44 20.37 -15.39
N PRO A 65 8.58 20.92 -14.91
CA PRO A 65 9.50 20.31 -13.93
C PRO A 65 8.87 20.22 -12.53
N TYR A 66 9.07 19.08 -11.87
CA TYR A 66 8.51 18.84 -10.54
C TYR A 66 9.20 19.73 -9.51
N VAL A 67 8.40 20.46 -8.73
CA VAL A 67 8.86 21.40 -7.69
C VAL A 67 8.30 21.04 -6.30
N GLY A 68 7.78 19.82 -6.15
CA GLY A 68 7.22 19.34 -4.88
C GLY A 68 8.28 18.74 -3.95
N PRO A 69 7.86 18.16 -2.82
CA PRO A 69 8.76 17.50 -1.89
C PRO A 69 9.46 16.31 -2.55
N GLU A 70 10.70 16.03 -2.14
CA GLU A 70 11.42 14.84 -2.61
C GLU A 70 10.63 13.56 -2.27
N LEU A 71 10.54 12.66 -3.24
CA LEU A 71 9.83 11.40 -3.14
C LEU A 71 10.79 10.23 -3.31
N VAL A 72 10.46 9.12 -2.67
CA VAL A 72 11.15 7.83 -2.87
C VAL A 72 10.19 6.67 -2.80
N GLU A 73 10.56 5.59 -3.49
CA GLU A 73 9.91 4.31 -3.26
C GLU A 73 10.43 3.70 -1.96
N LEU A 74 9.50 3.38 -1.05
CA LEU A 74 9.76 2.59 0.14
C LEU A 74 9.75 1.11 -0.25
N LYS A 75 10.91 0.47 -0.13
CA LYS A 75 11.08 -0.97 -0.27
C LYS A 75 11.31 -1.62 1.09
N THR A 76 10.83 -2.85 1.23
CA THR A 76 11.17 -3.72 2.37
C THR A 76 11.74 -5.02 1.82
N GLU A 77 12.84 -5.46 2.41
CA GLU A 77 13.43 -6.78 2.13
C GLU A 77 12.82 -7.86 3.03
N ALA A 78 12.12 -7.46 4.10
CA ALA A 78 11.45 -8.39 5.00
C ALA A 78 10.30 -9.07 4.27
N THR A 79 10.50 -10.36 3.97
CA THR A 79 9.47 -11.22 3.38
C THR A 79 9.22 -12.38 4.33
N LEU A 80 8.00 -12.47 4.84
CA LEU A 80 7.59 -13.50 5.79
C LEU A 80 6.98 -14.70 5.08
N PRO A 81 7.23 -15.93 5.56
CA PRO A 81 6.60 -17.12 5.01
C PRO A 81 5.09 -17.07 5.25
N LEU A 82 4.36 -17.61 4.29
CA LEU A 82 2.90 -17.70 4.39
C LEU A 82 2.50 -18.81 5.36
N SER A 83 1.74 -18.48 6.41
CA SER A 83 1.15 -19.50 7.28
C SER A 83 0.09 -20.31 6.54
N HIS A 84 0.04 -21.63 6.79
CA HIS A 84 -1.00 -22.53 6.27
C HIS A 84 -2.42 -22.17 6.76
N LEU A 85 -2.54 -21.35 7.81
CA LEU A 85 -3.82 -20.81 8.28
C LEU A 85 -4.33 -19.63 7.43
N THR A 86 -3.46 -19.05 6.60
CA THR A 86 -3.81 -17.90 5.76
C THR A 86 -4.84 -18.29 4.71
N THR A 87 -5.91 -17.50 4.61
CA THR A 87 -6.97 -17.75 3.63
C THR A 87 -6.63 -17.04 2.30
N LEU A 88 -6.20 -17.83 1.31
CA LEU A 88 -5.92 -17.37 -0.05
C LEU A 88 -6.84 -18.07 -1.06
N ASP A 89 -7.23 -17.32 -2.07
CA ASP A 89 -7.94 -17.79 -3.26
C ASP A 89 -7.04 -17.56 -4.48
N VAL A 90 -6.92 -18.57 -5.36
CA VAL A 90 -6.17 -18.40 -6.61
C VAL A 90 -6.95 -17.44 -7.51
N ALA A 91 -6.36 -16.26 -7.73
CA ALA A 91 -6.94 -15.22 -8.58
C ALA A 91 -6.64 -15.49 -10.06
N TYR A 92 -5.42 -15.97 -10.33
CA TYR A 92 -4.96 -16.28 -11.67
C TYR A 92 -3.91 -17.37 -11.61
N ARG A 93 -3.94 -18.28 -12.59
CA ARG A 93 -2.90 -19.27 -12.84
C ARG A 93 -2.49 -19.16 -14.31
N CYS A 94 -1.21 -18.92 -14.57
CA CYS A 94 -0.67 -18.97 -15.92
C CYS A 94 -0.61 -20.42 -16.40
N GLU A 95 -1.27 -20.73 -17.51
CA GLU A 95 -1.27 -22.09 -18.08
C GLU A 95 0.09 -22.50 -18.67
N GLU A 96 0.92 -21.52 -19.07
CA GLU A 96 2.22 -21.78 -19.70
C GLU A 96 3.34 -22.00 -18.67
N CYS A 97 3.44 -21.12 -17.67
CA CYS A 97 4.55 -21.16 -16.70
C CYS A 97 4.13 -21.61 -15.29
N GLY A 98 2.83 -21.84 -15.04
CA GLY A 98 2.32 -22.27 -13.75
C GLY A 98 2.33 -21.19 -12.65
N LEU A 99 2.65 -19.92 -12.99
CA LEU A 99 2.62 -18.81 -12.03
C LEU A 99 1.22 -18.64 -11.45
N GLU A 100 1.12 -18.66 -10.12
CA GLU A 100 -0.13 -18.39 -9.39
C GLU A 100 -0.09 -17.01 -8.74
N ILE A 101 -1.16 -16.24 -8.97
CA ILE A 101 -1.44 -15.00 -8.26
C ILE A 101 -2.60 -15.28 -7.32
N TYR A 102 -2.44 -14.90 -6.06
CA TYR A 102 -3.43 -15.14 -5.02
C TYR A 102 -4.11 -13.85 -4.58
N ASN A 103 -5.40 -13.94 -4.29
CA ASN A 103 -6.14 -12.94 -3.53
C ASN A 103 -6.31 -13.41 -2.10
N MET A 104 -6.28 -12.48 -1.15
CA MET A 104 -6.56 -12.78 0.24
C MET A 104 -8.03 -12.53 0.55
N SER A 105 -8.69 -13.48 1.19
CA SER A 105 -10.10 -13.38 1.57
C SER A 105 -10.30 -13.23 3.07
N GLY A 106 -11.42 -12.61 3.45
CA GLY A 106 -11.75 -12.32 4.84
C GLY A 106 -10.98 -11.14 5.46
N ILE A 107 -10.24 -10.37 4.66
CA ILE A 107 -9.63 -9.10 5.07
C ILE A 107 -10.68 -7.98 5.15
N GLU A 108 -10.37 -6.91 5.89
CA GLU A 108 -11.17 -5.68 5.86
C GLU A 108 -11.12 -5.04 4.45
N ARG A 109 -12.27 -4.51 4.01
CA ARG A 109 -12.38 -3.79 2.73
C ARG A 109 -13.00 -2.42 2.96
N LYS A 110 -12.47 -1.43 2.24
CA LYS A 110 -13.05 -0.09 2.17
C LYS A 110 -13.57 0.14 0.77
N GLU A 111 -14.89 0.29 0.68
CA GLU A 111 -15.61 0.45 -0.58
C GLU A 111 -16.47 1.71 -0.53
N SER A 112 -16.93 2.15 -1.70
CA SER A 112 -18.00 3.14 -1.80
C SER A 112 -19.28 2.43 -2.18
N ARG A 113 -20.35 2.62 -1.41
CA ARG A 113 -21.68 2.09 -1.71
C ARG A 113 -22.64 3.22 -2.06
N TRP A 114 -23.51 2.98 -3.03
CA TRP A 114 -24.55 3.94 -3.38
C TRP A 114 -25.66 3.95 -2.31
N ASP A 115 -25.84 5.07 -1.63
CA ASP A 115 -26.97 5.28 -0.71
C ASP A 115 -28.15 5.84 -1.51
N THR A 116 -29.20 5.04 -1.69
CA THR A 116 -30.40 5.41 -2.45
C THR A 116 -31.24 6.48 -1.75
N LYS A 117 -31.12 6.65 -0.43
CA LYS A 117 -31.83 7.70 0.33
C LYS A 117 -31.11 9.03 0.22
N GLN A 118 -29.78 9.02 0.25
CA GLN A 118 -28.95 10.23 0.16
C GLN A 118 -28.54 10.58 -1.28
N LEU A 119 -28.81 9.70 -2.25
CA LEU A 119 -28.45 9.83 -3.66
C LEU A 119 -26.97 10.16 -3.87
N LYS A 120 -26.08 9.51 -3.10
CA LYS A 120 -24.64 9.69 -3.18
C LYS A 120 -23.90 8.41 -2.83
N LEU A 121 -22.64 8.33 -3.26
CA LEU A 121 -21.71 7.33 -2.75
C LEU A 121 -21.35 7.66 -1.30
N VAL A 122 -21.45 6.67 -0.43
CA VAL A 122 -21.03 6.74 0.96
C VAL A 122 -19.91 5.72 1.22
N PRO A 123 -18.93 6.05 2.07
CA PRO A 123 -17.91 5.10 2.46
C PRO A 123 -18.56 3.95 3.23
N TYR A 124 -18.17 2.73 2.89
CA TYR A 124 -18.57 1.50 3.56
C TYR A 124 -17.33 0.70 3.92
N VAL A 125 -17.25 0.29 5.18
CA VAL A 125 -16.20 -0.59 5.68
C VAL A 125 -16.79 -1.98 5.88
N GLU A 126 -16.32 -2.94 5.10
CA GLU A 126 -16.60 -4.36 5.34
C GLU A 126 -15.58 -4.87 6.37
N PRO A 127 -16.02 -5.29 7.57
CA PRO A 127 -15.10 -5.75 8.59
C PRO A 127 -14.43 -7.07 8.19
N ARG A 128 -13.21 -7.28 8.71
CA ARG A 128 -12.50 -8.56 8.63
C ARG A 128 -13.36 -9.70 9.19
N VAL A 129 -13.33 -10.86 8.54
CA VAL A 129 -13.98 -12.07 9.01
C VAL A 129 -13.10 -12.79 10.04
N PRO A 130 -13.58 -13.05 11.28
CA PRO A 130 -12.82 -13.80 12.27
C PRO A 130 -12.38 -15.17 11.74
N GLY A 131 -11.13 -15.55 12.00
CA GLY A 131 -10.57 -16.83 11.54
C GLY A 131 -10.18 -16.89 10.06
N LYS A 132 -10.24 -15.77 9.32
CA LYS A 132 -9.78 -15.66 7.92
C LYS A 132 -8.75 -14.56 7.75
N GLY A 133 -8.18 -14.44 6.55
CA GLY A 133 -7.17 -13.44 6.18
C GLY A 133 -5.75 -13.93 6.48
N LEU A 134 -4.83 -13.00 6.71
CA LEU A 134 -3.43 -13.31 6.99
C LEU A 134 -3.22 -13.82 8.41
N PHE A 135 -2.36 -14.83 8.55
CA PHE A 135 -1.80 -15.25 9.83
C PHE A 135 -0.28 -15.20 9.77
N VAL A 136 0.33 -14.51 10.73
CA VAL A 136 1.79 -14.36 10.85
C VAL A 136 2.24 -14.90 12.19
N GLU A 137 3.22 -15.80 12.19
CA GLU A 137 3.85 -16.27 13.43
C GLU A 137 4.69 -15.15 14.06
N LEU A 138 4.49 -14.92 15.36
CA LEU A 138 5.20 -13.89 16.12
C LEU A 138 6.72 -14.08 16.03
N SER A 139 7.19 -15.32 16.16
CA SER A 139 8.62 -15.64 16.07
C SER A 139 9.26 -15.21 14.74
N LYS A 140 8.50 -15.25 13.63
CA LYS A 140 8.97 -14.81 12.32
C LYS A 140 8.99 -13.29 12.23
N LEU A 141 7.96 -12.64 12.76
CA LEU A 141 7.85 -11.18 12.79
C LEU A 141 8.93 -10.53 13.68
N GLU A 142 9.24 -11.10 14.83
CA GLU A 142 10.29 -10.62 15.75
C GLU A 142 11.68 -10.64 15.10
N SER A 143 11.90 -11.55 14.15
CA SER A 143 13.14 -11.64 13.38
C SER A 143 13.18 -10.74 12.13
N ALA A 144 12.12 -9.97 11.88
CA ALA A 144 11.94 -9.21 10.64
C ALA A 144 11.55 -7.75 10.90
N SER A 145 11.50 -6.95 9.83
CA SER A 145 10.98 -5.58 9.92
C SER A 145 9.48 -5.60 10.22
N PRO A 146 8.96 -4.66 11.05
CA PRO A 146 7.53 -4.51 11.25
C PRO A 146 6.81 -3.92 10.01
N ILE A 147 7.55 -3.57 8.95
CA ILE A 147 7.05 -3.26 7.61
C ILE A 147 7.56 -4.36 6.68
N PHE A 148 6.67 -5.20 6.16
CA PHE A 148 7.06 -6.45 5.51
C PHE A 148 6.14 -6.83 4.34
N ARG A 149 6.56 -7.83 3.59
CA ARG A 149 5.76 -8.57 2.60
C ARG A 149 5.55 -9.99 3.07
N VAL A 150 4.63 -10.69 2.42
CA VAL A 150 4.42 -12.12 2.63
C VAL A 150 4.67 -12.87 1.33
N GLU A 151 5.25 -14.06 1.44
CA GLU A 151 5.45 -14.93 0.28
C GLU A 151 4.13 -15.19 -0.45
N ARG A 152 4.20 -15.27 -1.79
CA ARG A 152 3.04 -15.53 -2.67
C ARG A 152 1.94 -14.46 -2.66
N TYR A 153 2.07 -13.41 -1.85
CA TYR A 153 1.16 -12.26 -1.82
C TYR A 153 1.95 -10.95 -1.74
N THR A 154 2.57 -10.57 -2.86
CA THR A 154 3.49 -9.42 -2.95
C THR A 154 2.82 -8.15 -3.46
N GLN A 155 1.51 -8.16 -3.72
CA GLN A 155 0.77 -7.00 -4.20
C GLN A 155 0.54 -5.92 -3.13
N MET A 156 0.98 -6.14 -1.89
CA MET A 156 0.87 -5.18 -0.79
C MET A 156 2.13 -5.15 0.07
N ILE A 157 2.40 -3.98 0.65
CA ILE A 157 3.28 -3.82 1.80
C ILE A 157 2.40 -3.83 3.05
N LEU A 158 2.73 -4.71 3.98
CA LEU A 158 2.02 -4.92 5.24
C LEU A 158 2.81 -4.28 6.37
N CYS A 159 2.13 -3.96 7.46
CA CYS A 159 2.80 -3.49 8.66
C CYS A 159 2.06 -3.93 9.93
N THR A 160 2.75 -3.86 11.06
CA THR A 160 2.17 -4.12 12.38
C THR A 160 1.34 -2.94 12.88
N ASP A 161 0.53 -3.19 13.90
CA ASP A 161 -0.24 -2.13 14.59
C ASP A 161 0.65 -1.03 15.20
N GLU A 162 1.92 -1.34 15.51
CA GLU A 162 2.86 -0.32 15.99
C GLU A 162 3.17 0.72 14.91
N VAL A 163 3.44 0.27 13.67
CA VAL A 163 3.68 1.15 12.54
C VAL A 163 2.44 1.98 12.23
N LYS A 164 1.26 1.34 12.24
CA LYS A 164 -0.02 2.04 12.07
C LYS A 164 -0.18 3.18 13.08
N ARG A 165 -0.07 2.89 14.39
CA ARG A 165 -0.19 3.92 15.44
C ARG A 165 0.80 5.05 15.25
N PHE A 166 2.05 4.72 14.94
CA PHE A 166 3.11 5.70 14.72
C PHE A 166 2.80 6.66 13.54
N VAL A 167 2.23 6.13 12.45
CA VAL A 167 1.81 6.91 11.28
C VAL A 167 0.59 7.78 11.59
N GLU A 168 -0.40 7.23 12.29
CA GLU A 168 -1.63 7.95 12.67
C GLU A 168 -1.34 9.10 13.65
N GLU A 169 -0.49 8.88 14.66
CA GLU A 169 -0.08 9.89 15.64
C GLU A 169 0.63 11.09 15.01
N ARG A 170 1.30 10.90 13.86
CA ARG A 170 1.99 11.97 13.12
C ARG A 170 1.08 12.72 12.16
N GLY A 171 -0.16 12.27 11.97
CA GLY A 171 -1.13 12.90 11.08
C GLY A 171 -0.69 12.90 9.61
N TYR A 172 0.07 11.89 9.19
CA TYR A 172 0.47 11.77 7.78
C TYR A 172 -0.75 11.60 6.86
N THR A 173 -0.62 12.12 5.64
CA THR A 173 -1.71 12.25 4.67
C THR A 173 -1.67 11.18 3.57
N ASN A 174 -2.85 10.90 3.00
CA ASN A 174 -3.03 9.96 1.89
C ASN A 174 -2.57 8.52 2.19
N VAL A 175 -2.76 8.09 3.44
CA VAL A 175 -2.55 6.73 3.91
C VAL A 175 -3.84 6.23 4.51
N ASP A 176 -4.13 4.96 4.27
CA ASP A 176 -5.23 4.28 4.94
C ASP A 176 -4.82 2.85 5.28
N PHE A 177 -5.29 2.38 6.43
CA PHE A 177 -4.95 1.06 6.94
C PHE A 177 -6.16 0.14 6.85
N LEU A 178 -5.90 -1.10 6.47
CA LEU A 178 -6.88 -2.17 6.43
C LEU A 178 -6.46 -3.28 7.38
N ASN A 179 -7.42 -3.86 8.10
CA ASN A 179 -7.16 -5.03 8.93
C ASN A 179 -6.97 -6.31 8.07
N TYR A 180 -5.71 -6.67 7.85
CA TYR A 180 -5.30 -7.80 7.01
C TYR A 180 -5.13 -9.12 7.74
N GLY A 181 -4.79 -9.10 9.05
CA GLY A 181 -4.21 -10.27 9.67
C GLY A 181 -4.32 -10.38 11.18
N THR A 182 -3.82 -11.51 11.68
CA THR A 182 -3.63 -11.77 13.10
C THR A 182 -2.25 -12.35 13.31
N ILE A 183 -1.55 -11.86 14.34
CA ILE A 183 -0.29 -12.44 14.79
C ILE A 183 -0.60 -13.61 15.71
N ILE A 184 0.00 -14.76 15.46
CA ILE A 184 -0.17 -16.00 16.24
C ILE A 184 1.13 -16.37 16.94
N THR A 185 1.02 -17.00 18.10
CA THR A 185 2.16 -17.45 18.93
C THR A 185 2.63 -18.83 18.54
#